data_AF-A0A6P0UB37-F1
#
_entry.id   AF-A0A6P0UB37-F1
#
_cell.length_a   1.000
_cell.length_b   1.000
_cell.length_c   1.000
_cell.angle_alpha   90.00
_cell.angle_beta   90.00
_cell.angle_gamma   90.00
#
_symmetry.space_group_name_H-M   'P 1'
#
loop_
_entity.id
_entity.type
_entity.pdbx_description
1 polymer ?
#
loop_
_entity_poly.entity_id
_entity_poly.type
_entity_poly.pdbx_seq_one_letter_code
_entity_poly.pdbx_strand_id
1 'polypeptide(L)'
;MHPLFAQFVPKFALGKIYIKQGRVKIWLDEVDQVFQHPEIATSFFALLRTWHERGKNEAVWQKLRLVIVHSKEVYIPLNINQSPFNVGLPIELRELNWEEVENLVKLHHLEWSSEQIKELMAMVGGHPYLVRQALYQIARGRITLEKLLQVAPTEEGPYCDHLRRHLNNLEEHPELLTAIKQIITIDYPISIGTKEGFKLRSMGLVKFQGNLVMPLCELYRRYFSYRL
;
A
#
# COMPACT_ATOMS: atom_id res chain seq x y z
N MET A 1 -15.65 -18.57 -23.38
CA MET A 1 -14.76 -17.50 -22.90
C MET A 1 -15.08 -16.27 -23.73
N HIS A 2 -15.57 -15.18 -23.12
CA HIS A 2 -16.04 -14.00 -23.85
C HIS A 2 -14.86 -13.29 -24.56
N PRO A 3 -15.00 -12.81 -25.81
CA PRO A 3 -13.91 -12.17 -26.57
C PRO A 3 -13.22 -10.98 -25.85
N LEU A 4 -13.96 -10.28 -24.99
CA LEU A 4 -13.41 -9.20 -24.14
C LEU A 4 -12.38 -9.70 -23.12
N PHE A 5 -12.46 -10.96 -22.68
CA PHE A 5 -11.59 -11.51 -21.63
C PHE A 5 -10.12 -11.62 -22.08
N ALA A 6 -9.89 -11.89 -23.38
CA ALA A 6 -8.55 -12.00 -23.94
C ALA A 6 -7.86 -10.63 -24.14
N GLN A 7 -8.62 -9.55 -24.25
CA GLN A 7 -8.10 -8.18 -24.41
C GLN A 7 -7.88 -7.45 -23.07
N PHE A 8 -8.51 -7.91 -21.99
CA PHE A 8 -8.48 -7.24 -20.68
C PHE A 8 -7.24 -7.56 -19.84
N VAL A 9 -6.79 -8.82 -19.88
CA VAL A 9 -5.68 -9.33 -19.03
C VAL A 9 -4.35 -8.60 -19.23
N PRO A 10 -3.94 -8.20 -20.46
CA PRO A 10 -2.66 -7.50 -20.62
C PRO A 10 -2.66 -6.04 -20.17
N LYS A 11 -3.83 -5.40 -20.06
CA LYS A 11 -3.94 -3.95 -19.85
C LYS A 11 -4.11 -3.52 -18.39
N PHE A 12 -4.67 -4.38 -17.54
CA PHE A 12 -5.09 -3.99 -16.18
C PHE A 12 -4.61 -4.92 -15.06
N ALA A 13 -3.90 -5.99 -15.42
CA ALA A 13 -3.17 -6.82 -14.45
C ALA A 13 -1.77 -7.00 -15.02
N LEU A 14 -0.74 -6.54 -14.32
CA LEU A 14 0.64 -6.95 -14.59
C LEU A 14 0.79 -8.41 -14.13
N GLY A 15 0.08 -9.30 -14.81
CA GLY A 15 -0.06 -10.69 -14.46
C GLY A 15 1.16 -11.48 -14.92
N LYS A 16 2.04 -11.88 -14.01
CA LYS A 16 3.14 -12.79 -14.37
C LYS A 16 2.68 -14.24 -14.20
N ILE A 17 2.68 -14.99 -15.30
CA ILE A 17 2.39 -16.42 -15.31
C ILE A 17 3.70 -17.18 -15.32
N TYR A 18 3.89 -18.04 -14.32
CA TYR A 18 5.04 -18.93 -14.23
C TYR A 18 4.59 -20.39 -14.26
N ILE A 19 5.11 -21.16 -15.21
CA ILE A 19 4.83 -22.59 -15.35
C ILE A 19 6.12 -23.36 -15.07
N LYS A 20 6.09 -24.25 -14.08
CA LYS A 20 7.23 -25.14 -13.77
C LYS A 20 6.73 -26.52 -13.37
N GLN A 21 7.21 -27.56 -14.07
CA GLN A 21 6.92 -28.98 -13.77
C GLN A 21 5.41 -29.29 -13.64
N GLY A 22 4.59 -28.75 -14.55
CA GLY A 22 3.13 -28.95 -14.53
C GLY A 22 2.38 -28.22 -13.42
N ARG A 23 3.06 -27.41 -12.59
CA ARG A 23 2.44 -26.45 -11.67
C ARG A 23 2.39 -25.07 -12.33
N VAL A 24 1.25 -24.41 -12.19
CA VAL A 24 1.00 -23.07 -12.73
C VAL A 24 0.88 -22.11 -11.56
N LYS A 25 1.67 -21.03 -11.58
CA LYS A 25 1.54 -19.93 -10.64
C LYS A 25 1.11 -18.69 -11.41
N ILE A 26 0.01 -18.08 -10.98
CA ILE A 26 -0.48 -16.83 -11.53
C ILE A 26 -0.34 -15.77 -10.45
N TRP A 27 0.44 -14.74 -10.73
CA TRP A 27 0.57 -13.55 -9.90
C TRP A 27 -0.27 -12.47 -10.53
N LEU A 28 -1.25 -11.96 -9.80
CA LEU A 28 -2.10 -10.85 -10.20
C LEU A 28 -1.74 -9.67 -9.32
N ASP A 29 -1.08 -8.69 -9.91
CA ASP A 29 -0.69 -7.45 -9.25
C ASP A 29 -1.75 -6.37 -9.47
N GLU A 30 -1.88 -5.47 -8.50
CA GLU A 30 -2.81 -4.32 -8.52
C GLU A 30 -4.25 -4.69 -8.93
N VAL A 31 -4.78 -5.81 -8.41
CA VAL A 31 -6.12 -6.28 -8.82
C VAL A 31 -7.25 -5.30 -8.46
N ASP A 32 -6.98 -4.32 -7.60
CA ASP A 32 -7.94 -3.28 -7.25
C ASP A 32 -8.31 -2.40 -8.45
N GLN A 33 -7.48 -2.33 -9.49
CA GLN A 33 -7.84 -1.62 -10.73
C GLN A 33 -9.10 -2.20 -11.39
N VAL A 34 -9.32 -3.52 -11.23
CA VAL A 34 -10.50 -4.19 -11.79
C VAL A 34 -11.79 -3.66 -11.14
N PHE A 35 -11.73 -3.12 -9.92
CA PHE A 35 -12.88 -2.50 -9.28
C PHE A 35 -13.41 -1.27 -10.04
N GLN A 36 -12.57 -0.58 -10.80
CA GLN A 36 -13.00 0.55 -11.64
C GLN A 36 -13.94 0.11 -12.79
N HIS A 37 -14.09 -1.21 -13.00
CA HIS A 37 -14.93 -1.82 -14.03
C HIS A 37 -15.94 -2.80 -13.40
N PRO A 38 -17.03 -2.30 -12.76
CA PRO A 38 -17.99 -3.13 -12.03
C PRO A 38 -18.60 -4.26 -12.87
N GLU A 39 -18.76 -4.04 -14.18
CA GLU A 39 -19.32 -4.99 -15.14
C GLU A 39 -18.50 -6.28 -15.28
N ILE A 40 -17.19 -6.22 -15.03
CA ILE A 40 -16.31 -7.40 -15.06
C ILE A 40 -15.84 -7.83 -13.67
N ALA A 41 -15.77 -6.91 -12.69
CA ALA A 41 -15.19 -7.17 -11.38
C ALA A 41 -15.84 -8.37 -10.70
N THR A 42 -17.18 -8.41 -10.69
CA THR A 42 -17.94 -9.48 -10.05
C THR A 42 -17.61 -10.85 -10.64
N SER A 43 -17.64 -10.97 -11.98
CA SER A 43 -17.36 -12.24 -12.66
C SER A 43 -15.89 -12.65 -12.57
N PHE A 44 -14.98 -11.68 -12.64
CA PHE A 44 -13.54 -11.91 -12.50
C PHE A 44 -13.18 -12.46 -11.12
N PHE A 45 -13.64 -11.83 -10.05
CA PHE A 45 -13.36 -12.26 -8.68
C PHE A 45 -14.02 -13.60 -8.34
N ALA A 46 -15.24 -13.85 -8.83
CA ALA A 46 -15.91 -15.15 -8.70
C ALA A 46 -15.15 -16.27 -9.42
N LEU A 47 -14.51 -15.99 -10.56
CA LEU A 47 -13.66 -16.94 -11.28
C LEU A 47 -12.43 -17.32 -10.43
N LEU A 48 -11.72 -16.33 -9.88
CA LEU A 48 -10.55 -16.58 -9.03
C LEU A 48 -10.91 -17.44 -7.81
N ARG A 49 -12.04 -17.14 -7.17
CA ARG A 49 -12.56 -17.94 -6.05
C ARG A 49 -12.88 -19.37 -6.50
N THR A 50 -13.52 -19.54 -7.65
CA THR A 50 -13.86 -20.87 -8.18
C THR A 50 -12.60 -21.71 -8.40
N TRP A 51 -11.55 -21.13 -8.98
CA TRP A 51 -10.27 -21.82 -9.16
C TRP A 51 -9.60 -22.21 -7.83
N HIS A 52 -9.66 -21.33 -6.83
CA HIS A 52 -9.19 -21.64 -5.48
C HIS A 52 -9.96 -22.82 -4.87
N GLU A 53 -11.29 -22.81 -4.93
CA GLU A 53 -12.12 -23.88 -4.35
C GLU A 53 -11.93 -25.23 -5.05
N ARG A 54 -11.84 -25.24 -6.38
CA ARG A 54 -11.49 -26.47 -7.13
C ARG A 54 -10.11 -26.99 -6.75
N GLY A 55 -9.17 -26.09 -6.48
CA GLY A 55 -7.84 -26.41 -5.99
C GLY A 55 -7.80 -27.17 -4.65
N LYS A 56 -8.90 -27.21 -3.90
CA LYS A 56 -9.00 -28.03 -2.68
C LYS A 56 -9.31 -29.50 -2.98
N ASN A 57 -10.14 -29.76 -3.99
CA ASN A 57 -10.75 -31.08 -4.21
C ASN A 57 -10.30 -31.78 -5.50
N GLU A 58 -9.83 -31.04 -6.50
CA GLU A 58 -9.52 -31.59 -7.83
C GLU A 58 -8.00 -31.62 -8.08
N ALA A 59 -7.45 -32.80 -8.37
CA ALA A 59 -6.01 -33.03 -8.53
C ALA A 59 -5.35 -32.16 -9.63
N VAL A 60 -6.10 -31.82 -10.69
CA VAL A 60 -5.61 -30.92 -11.74
C VAL A 60 -5.48 -29.48 -11.20
N TRP A 61 -6.48 -29.00 -10.47
CA TRP A 61 -6.51 -27.63 -9.92
C TRP A 61 -5.57 -27.45 -8.73
N GLN A 62 -5.24 -28.50 -8.00
CA GLN A 62 -4.20 -28.49 -6.96
C GLN A 62 -2.82 -28.07 -7.49
N LYS A 63 -2.60 -28.09 -8.81
CA LYS A 63 -1.37 -27.63 -9.45
C LYS A 63 -1.36 -26.12 -9.70
N LEU A 64 -2.51 -25.44 -9.57
CA LEU A 64 -2.63 -23.99 -9.70
C LEU A 64 -2.37 -23.31 -8.35
N ARG A 65 -1.58 -22.23 -8.36
CA ARG A 65 -1.41 -21.31 -7.24
C ARG A 65 -1.71 -19.89 -7.73
N LEU A 66 -2.57 -19.20 -7.01
CA LEU A 66 -2.89 -17.81 -7.25
C LEU A 66 -2.20 -16.97 -6.18
N VAL A 67 -1.55 -15.90 -6.59
CA VAL A 67 -1.11 -14.82 -5.70
C VAL A 67 -1.81 -13.56 -6.16
N ILE A 68 -2.56 -12.95 -5.25
CA ILE A 68 -3.35 -11.75 -5.50
C ILE A 68 -2.74 -10.65 -4.64
N VAL A 69 -2.22 -9.61 -5.28
CA VAL A 69 -1.66 -8.44 -4.62
C VAL A 69 -2.63 -7.29 -4.81
N HIS A 70 -2.95 -6.61 -3.71
CA HIS A 70 -3.94 -5.56 -3.68
C HIS A 70 -3.60 -4.52 -2.62
N SER A 71 -3.78 -3.24 -2.94
CA SER A 71 -3.69 -2.09 -2.06
C SER A 71 -5.12 -1.66 -1.75
N LYS A 72 -5.54 -1.71 -0.48
CA LYS A 72 -6.94 -1.59 -0.01
C LYS A 72 -7.67 -0.25 -0.36
N GLU A 73 -7.15 0.55 -1.27
CA GLU A 73 -7.62 1.89 -1.62
C GLU A 73 -9.01 1.92 -2.27
N VAL A 74 -9.48 0.85 -2.93
CA VAL A 74 -10.81 0.82 -3.57
C VAL A 74 -11.68 -0.27 -2.92
N TYR A 75 -12.47 0.13 -1.91
CA TYR A 75 -13.44 -0.77 -1.30
C TYR A 75 -14.73 -0.80 -2.12
N ILE A 76 -14.84 -1.74 -3.06
CA ILE A 76 -16.14 -2.17 -3.56
C ILE A 76 -16.64 -3.32 -2.70
N PRO A 77 -17.86 -3.23 -2.12
CA PRO A 77 -18.44 -4.34 -1.40
C PRO A 77 -18.74 -5.48 -2.38
N LEU A 78 -17.85 -6.47 -2.44
CA LEU A 78 -18.12 -7.74 -3.09
C LEU A 78 -19.03 -8.60 -2.19
N ASN A 79 -19.90 -9.40 -2.80
CA ASN A 79 -20.62 -10.44 -2.06
C ASN A 79 -19.60 -11.36 -1.36
N ILE A 80 -19.80 -11.63 -0.08
CA ILE A 80 -18.89 -12.45 0.76
C ILE A 80 -18.63 -13.82 0.13
N ASN A 81 -19.61 -14.38 -0.57
CA ASN A 81 -19.51 -15.68 -1.24
C ASN A 81 -18.80 -15.62 -2.60
N GLN A 82 -18.47 -14.43 -3.10
CA GLN A 82 -17.81 -14.21 -4.39
C GLN A 82 -16.41 -13.62 -4.25
N SER A 83 -16.12 -12.99 -3.10
CA SER A 83 -14.81 -12.43 -2.81
C SER A 83 -13.72 -13.51 -2.76
N PRO A 84 -12.60 -13.36 -3.49
CA PRO A 84 -11.43 -14.22 -3.32
C PRO A 84 -10.53 -13.74 -2.17
N PHE A 85 -10.79 -12.56 -1.59
CA PHE A 85 -9.95 -11.95 -0.56
C PHE A 85 -10.19 -12.52 0.84
N ASN A 86 -11.30 -13.25 1.04
CA ASN A 86 -11.62 -13.93 2.30
C ASN A 86 -11.26 -15.43 2.28
N VAL A 87 -10.59 -15.90 1.23
CA VAL A 87 -10.11 -17.29 1.10
C VAL A 87 -8.61 -17.30 0.86
N GLY A 88 -7.95 -18.39 1.26
CA GLY A 88 -6.50 -18.54 1.13
C GLY A 88 -5.72 -17.98 2.31
N LEU A 89 -4.42 -17.70 2.10
CA LEU A 89 -3.50 -17.20 3.11
C LEU A 89 -3.30 -15.69 2.94
N PRO A 90 -3.82 -14.84 3.84
CA PRO A 90 -3.55 -13.40 3.80
C PRO A 90 -2.12 -13.11 4.25
N ILE A 91 -1.43 -12.25 3.50
CA ILE A 91 -0.13 -11.69 3.87
C ILE A 91 -0.28 -10.18 3.95
N GLU A 92 -0.29 -9.63 5.16
CA GLU A 92 -0.30 -8.18 5.37
C GLU A 92 1.13 -7.65 5.38
N LEU A 93 1.42 -6.69 4.49
CA LEU A 93 2.69 -5.98 4.50
C LEU A 93 2.62 -4.87 5.55
N ARG A 94 3.47 -4.99 6.57
CA ARG A 94 3.59 -4.03 7.67
C ARG A 94 4.68 -2.99 7.42
N GLU A 95 4.68 -1.94 8.24
CA GLU A 95 5.84 -1.07 8.39
C GLU A 95 7.08 -1.88 8.80
N LEU A 96 8.23 -1.47 8.29
CA LEU A 96 9.53 -1.97 8.72
C LEU A 96 9.75 -1.60 10.18
N ASN A 97 10.23 -2.57 10.95
CA ASN A 97 10.70 -2.32 12.31
C ASN A 97 12.13 -1.76 12.28
N TRP A 98 12.63 -1.40 13.46
CA TRP A 98 13.98 -0.88 13.63
C TRP A 98 15.06 -1.76 12.99
N GLU A 99 15.06 -3.06 13.29
CA GLU A 99 16.06 -4.02 12.81
C GLU A 99 16.02 -4.16 11.28
N GLU A 100 14.83 -4.13 10.69
CA GLU A 100 14.65 -4.19 9.24
C GLU A 100 15.16 -2.91 8.55
N VAL A 101 14.96 -1.73 9.15
CA VAL A 101 15.52 -0.48 8.64
C VAL A 101 17.04 -0.47 8.78
N GLU A 102 17.59 -0.90 9.91
CA GLU A 102 19.03 -1.03 10.12
C GLU A 102 19.68 -1.97 9.09
N ASN A 103 19.04 -3.11 8.82
CA ASN A 103 19.48 -4.04 7.78
C ASN A 103 19.42 -3.41 6.39
N LEU A 104 18.37 -2.63 6.09
CA LEU A 104 18.24 -1.96 4.80
C LEU A 104 19.32 -0.87 4.61
N VAL A 105 19.67 -0.12 5.66
CA VAL A 105 20.80 0.82 5.65
C VAL A 105 22.10 0.12 5.26
N LYS A 106 22.38 -1.04 5.84
CA LYS A 106 23.57 -1.86 5.50
C LYS A 106 23.53 -2.36 4.06
N LEU A 107 22.37 -2.79 3.56
CA LEU A 107 22.19 -3.21 2.15
C LEU A 107 22.36 -2.04 1.16
N HIS A 108 22.17 -0.80 1.62
CA HIS A 108 22.45 0.41 0.86
C HIS A 108 23.91 0.88 1.01
N HIS A 109 24.78 0.12 1.72
CA HIS A 109 26.18 0.43 1.97
C HIS A 109 26.41 1.78 2.68
N LEU A 110 25.50 2.16 3.57
CA LEU A 110 25.61 3.36 4.39
C LEU A 110 26.17 3.01 5.78
N GLU A 111 27.17 3.75 6.23
CA GLU A 111 27.75 3.65 7.58
C GLU A 111 27.04 4.61 8.54
N TRP A 112 25.76 4.36 8.82
CA TRP A 112 24.97 5.23 9.69
C TRP A 112 25.03 4.82 11.16
N SER A 113 24.97 5.83 12.03
CA SER A 113 24.75 5.64 13.46
C SER A 113 23.28 5.36 13.78
N SER A 114 23.01 4.82 14.97
CA SER A 114 21.65 4.64 15.48
C SER A 114 20.87 5.96 15.51
N GLU A 115 21.50 7.10 15.79
CA GLU A 115 20.79 8.38 15.81
C GLU A 115 20.30 8.78 14.41
N GLN A 116 21.08 8.54 13.36
CA GLN A 116 20.66 8.83 11.98
C GLN A 116 19.47 7.96 11.54
N ILE A 117 19.46 6.67 11.95
CA ILE A 117 18.33 5.78 11.70
C ILE A 117 17.08 6.29 12.42
N LYS A 118 17.23 6.69 13.69
CA LYS A 118 16.16 7.24 14.51
C LYS A 118 15.60 8.54 13.93
N GLU A 119 16.43 9.45 13.45
CA GLU A 119 16.00 10.68 12.78
C GLU A 119 15.21 10.40 11.50
N LEU A 120 15.68 9.46 10.67
CA LEU A 120 14.94 9.04 9.47
C LEU A 120 13.58 8.44 9.85
N MET A 121 13.55 7.48 10.77
CA MET A 121 12.31 6.82 11.20
C MET A 121 11.36 7.78 11.91
N ALA A 122 11.86 8.81 12.59
CA ALA A 122 11.01 9.87 13.15
C ALA A 122 10.27 10.63 12.04
N MET A 123 10.92 10.88 10.89
CA MET A 123 10.30 11.55 9.74
C MET A 123 9.35 10.62 8.98
N VAL A 124 9.78 9.43 8.59
CA VAL A 124 9.04 8.58 7.62
C VAL A 124 8.41 7.32 8.22
N GLY A 125 8.55 7.12 9.53
CA GLY A 125 8.13 5.88 10.20
C GLY A 125 8.89 4.66 9.69
N GLY A 126 8.19 3.54 9.58
CA GLY A 126 8.71 2.33 8.94
C GLY A 126 8.17 2.11 7.53
N HIS A 127 7.60 3.13 6.88
CA HIS A 127 6.94 2.95 5.58
C HIS A 127 7.95 2.47 4.50
N PRO A 128 7.82 1.25 3.95
CA PRO A 128 8.88 0.63 3.13
C PRO A 128 9.32 1.48 1.92
N TYR A 129 8.35 2.06 1.20
CA TYR A 129 8.62 2.97 0.09
C TYR A 129 9.40 4.22 0.50
N LEU A 130 8.95 4.94 1.54
CA LEU A 130 9.58 6.18 1.99
C LEU A 130 11.00 5.93 2.51
N VAL A 131 11.19 4.91 3.35
CA VAL A 131 12.51 4.51 3.87
C VAL A 131 13.45 4.18 2.72
N ARG A 132 13.05 3.28 1.81
CA ARG A 132 13.90 2.88 0.68
C ARG A 132 14.24 4.07 -0.23
N GLN A 133 13.28 4.96 -0.47
CA GLN A 133 13.51 6.15 -1.30
C GLN A 133 14.52 7.09 -0.63
N ALA A 134 14.44 7.31 0.68
CA ALA A 134 15.43 8.09 1.42
C ALA A 134 16.85 7.50 1.27
N LEU A 135 16.98 6.22 1.61
CA LEU A 135 18.26 5.51 1.57
C LEU A 135 18.83 5.45 0.17
N TYR A 136 17.99 5.30 -0.86
CA TYR A 136 18.42 5.33 -2.25
C TYR A 136 19.01 6.68 -2.66
N GLN A 137 18.35 7.80 -2.33
CA GLN A 137 18.84 9.13 -2.69
C GLN A 137 20.17 9.45 -1.97
N ILE A 138 20.28 9.07 -0.70
CA ILE A 138 21.47 9.30 0.12
C ILE A 138 22.64 8.41 -0.34
N ALA A 139 22.42 7.11 -0.54
CA ALA A 139 23.45 6.19 -1.03
C ALA A 139 23.97 6.57 -2.42
N ARG A 140 23.16 7.28 -3.22
CA ARG A 140 23.57 7.84 -4.52
C ARG A 140 24.30 9.20 -4.39
N GLY A 141 24.50 9.72 -3.19
CA GLY A 141 25.15 11.00 -2.93
C GLY A 141 24.36 12.22 -3.42
N ARG A 142 23.04 12.08 -3.63
CA ARG A 142 22.20 13.16 -4.19
C ARG A 142 21.72 14.15 -3.14
N ILE A 143 21.62 13.70 -1.89
CA ILE A 143 21.14 14.50 -0.76
C ILE A 143 21.73 13.93 0.54
N THR A 144 22.00 14.79 1.52
CA THR A 144 22.38 14.35 2.87
C THR A 144 21.13 14.05 3.70
N LEU A 145 21.28 13.36 4.84
CA LEU A 145 20.16 13.12 5.75
C LEU A 145 19.59 14.45 6.27
N GLU A 146 20.44 15.39 6.66
CA GLU A 146 20.04 16.68 7.23
C GLU A 146 19.19 17.47 6.22
N LYS A 147 19.67 17.58 4.97
CA LYS A 147 18.91 18.26 3.92
C LYS A 147 17.62 17.50 3.58
N LEU A 148 17.65 16.17 3.54
CA LEU A 148 16.47 15.34 3.31
C LEU A 148 15.40 15.61 4.36
N LEU A 149 15.73 15.64 5.65
CA LEU A 149 14.77 15.89 6.72
C LEU A 149 14.11 17.28 6.64
N GLN A 150 14.83 18.27 6.09
CA GLN A 150 14.31 19.62 5.86
C GLN A 150 13.34 19.66 4.67
N VAL A 151 13.70 19.03 3.54
CA VAL A 151 12.89 19.12 2.31
C VAL A 151 11.84 18.03 2.18
N ALA A 152 11.93 16.95 2.95
CA ALA A 152 11.03 15.80 2.87
C ALA A 152 9.54 16.19 2.79
N PRO A 153 9.00 17.09 3.65
CA PRO A 153 7.61 17.49 3.62
C PRO A 153 7.32 18.66 2.66
N THR A 154 8.15 18.92 1.64
CA THR A 154 7.99 20.04 0.70
C THR A 154 7.93 19.58 -0.75
N GLU A 155 7.62 20.50 -1.67
CA GLU A 155 7.66 20.24 -3.12
C GLU A 155 9.08 20.00 -3.65
N GLU A 156 10.12 20.42 -2.90
CA GLU A 156 11.54 20.17 -3.23
C GLU A 156 11.96 18.74 -2.82
N GLY A 157 11.22 18.13 -1.89
CA GLY A 157 11.56 16.83 -1.32
C GLY A 157 11.43 15.67 -2.30
N PRO A 158 12.13 14.56 -2.03
CA PRO A 158 12.05 13.37 -2.88
C PRO A 158 10.63 12.76 -2.90
N TYR A 159 9.79 13.09 -1.92
CA TYR A 159 8.45 12.54 -1.77
C TYR A 159 7.35 13.36 -2.47
N CYS A 160 7.68 14.43 -3.19
CA CYS A 160 6.69 15.40 -3.69
C CYS A 160 5.57 14.76 -4.53
N ASP A 161 5.90 13.92 -5.51
CA ASP A 161 4.90 13.24 -6.35
C ASP A 161 4.00 12.30 -5.54
N HIS A 162 4.57 11.64 -4.53
CA HIS A 162 3.84 10.76 -3.62
C HIS A 162 2.85 11.54 -2.76
N LEU A 163 3.31 12.64 -2.18
CA LEU A 163 2.52 13.50 -1.31
C LEU A 163 1.42 14.25 -2.08
N ARG A 164 1.71 14.71 -3.29
CA ARG A 164 0.73 15.36 -4.18
C ARG A 164 -0.37 14.40 -4.60
N ARG A 165 -0.04 13.14 -4.91
CA ARG A 165 -1.04 12.11 -5.23
C ARG A 165 -2.01 11.91 -4.06
N HIS A 166 -1.48 11.80 -2.83
CA HIS A 166 -2.34 11.68 -1.65
C HIS A 166 -3.17 12.93 -1.39
N LEU A 167 -2.60 14.13 -1.60
CA LEU A 167 -3.35 15.38 -1.46
C LEU A 167 -4.52 15.45 -2.43
N ASN A 168 -4.29 15.18 -3.72
CA ASN A 168 -5.35 15.17 -4.73
C ASN A 168 -6.44 14.17 -4.36
N ASN A 169 -6.06 12.96 -3.94
CA ASN A 169 -7.03 11.95 -3.51
C ASN A 169 -7.84 12.40 -2.27
N LEU A 170 -7.23 13.15 -1.34
CA LEU A 170 -7.95 13.69 -0.18
C LEU A 170 -8.91 14.82 -0.59
N GLU A 171 -8.51 15.68 -1.52
CA GLU A 171 -9.33 16.81 -2.01
C GLU A 171 -10.57 16.34 -2.79
N GLU A 172 -10.47 15.19 -3.48
CA GLU A 172 -11.61 14.55 -4.15
C GLU A 172 -12.66 13.97 -3.18
N HIS A 173 -12.31 13.81 -1.89
CA HIS A 173 -13.16 13.18 -0.87
C HIS A 173 -13.32 14.08 0.38
N PRO A 174 -14.31 15.00 0.40
CA PRO A 174 -14.49 15.99 1.48
C PRO A 174 -14.57 15.42 2.90
N GLU A 175 -15.14 14.22 3.05
CA GLU A 175 -15.21 13.50 4.32
C GLU A 175 -13.82 13.06 4.83
N LEU A 176 -12.96 12.58 3.92
CA LEU A 176 -11.58 12.21 4.26
C LEU A 176 -10.74 13.44 4.53
N LEU A 177 -10.95 14.51 3.76
CA LEU A 177 -10.30 15.81 3.96
C LEU A 177 -10.60 16.38 5.35
N THR A 178 -11.85 16.29 5.79
CA THR A 178 -12.27 16.76 7.12
C THR A 178 -11.61 15.91 8.21
N ALA A 179 -11.61 14.59 8.05
CA ALA A 179 -11.00 13.68 9.01
C ALA A 179 -9.48 13.89 9.12
N ILE A 180 -8.76 14.00 8.00
CA ILE A 180 -7.30 14.17 8.04
C ILE A 180 -6.90 15.52 8.66
N LYS A 181 -7.66 16.61 8.44
CA LYS A 181 -7.43 17.91 9.10
C LYS A 181 -7.50 17.82 10.63
N GLN A 182 -8.39 16.99 11.17
CA GLN A 182 -8.47 16.75 12.62
C GLN A 182 -7.26 15.97 13.13
N ILE A 183 -6.77 15.00 12.35
CA ILE A 183 -5.69 14.09 12.74
C ILE A 183 -4.33 14.79 12.72
N ILE A 184 -4.08 15.70 11.77
CA ILE A 184 -2.78 16.34 11.59
C ILE A 184 -2.53 17.54 12.51
N THR A 185 -3.57 18.08 13.15
CA THR A 185 -3.46 19.26 14.04
C THR A 185 -3.03 18.93 15.46
N ILE A 186 -3.01 17.64 15.80
CA ILE A 186 -2.72 17.13 17.15
C ILE A 186 -1.58 16.12 17.12
N ASP A 187 -0.95 15.91 18.27
CA ASP A 187 0.16 14.99 18.47
C ASP A 187 -0.24 13.69 19.19
N TYR A 188 -1.53 13.52 19.51
CA TYR A 188 -2.09 12.33 20.15
C TYR A 188 -3.18 11.65 19.32
N PRO A 189 -3.42 10.33 19.48
CA PRO A 189 -4.45 9.62 18.76
C PRO A 189 -5.88 10.11 19.07
N ILE A 190 -6.75 10.21 18.07
CA ILE A 190 -8.15 10.61 18.23
C ILE A 190 -9.16 9.63 17.66
N SER A 191 -10.39 9.75 18.14
CA SER A 191 -11.52 9.08 17.54
C SER A 191 -12.00 9.85 16.32
N ILE A 192 -12.20 9.15 15.21
CA ILE A 192 -12.83 9.65 14.00
C ILE A 192 -13.88 8.64 13.55
N GLY A 193 -14.67 8.99 12.54
CA GLY A 193 -15.63 8.06 11.95
C GLY A 193 -14.94 6.78 11.46
N THR A 194 -15.59 5.63 11.70
CA THR A 194 -15.00 4.31 11.43
C THR A 194 -14.70 4.12 9.94
N LYS A 195 -15.58 4.60 9.05
CA LYS A 195 -15.40 4.47 7.59
C LYS A 195 -14.20 5.27 7.12
N GLU A 196 -14.08 6.50 7.61
CA GLU A 196 -13.01 7.44 7.32
C GLU A 196 -11.68 6.90 7.82
N GLY A 197 -11.63 6.40 9.05
CA GLY A 197 -10.42 5.80 9.62
C GLY A 197 -9.94 4.56 8.87
N PHE A 198 -10.85 3.66 8.48
CA PHE A 198 -10.48 2.51 7.65
C PHE A 198 -9.97 2.94 6.27
N LYS A 199 -10.63 3.91 5.64
CA LYS A 199 -10.23 4.42 4.33
C LYS A 199 -8.87 5.12 4.38
N LEU A 200 -8.65 6.01 5.34
CA LEU A 200 -7.34 6.66 5.53
C LEU A 200 -6.22 5.66 5.84
N ARG A 201 -6.49 4.61 6.64
CA ARG A 201 -5.52 3.52 6.86
C ARG A 201 -5.25 2.74 5.57
N SER A 202 -6.27 2.51 4.75
CA SER A 202 -6.12 1.80 3.48
C SER A 202 -5.25 2.56 2.47
N MET A 203 -5.27 3.90 2.54
CA MET A 203 -4.40 4.80 1.78
C MET A 203 -2.98 4.90 2.38
N GLY A 204 -2.70 4.22 3.51
CA GLY A 204 -1.42 4.28 4.18
C GLY A 204 -1.10 5.65 4.81
N LEU A 205 -2.11 6.48 5.10
CA LEU A 205 -1.90 7.83 5.66
C LEU A 205 -1.92 7.86 7.19
N VAL A 206 -2.62 6.92 7.81
CA VAL A 206 -2.84 6.85 9.27
C VAL A 206 -2.65 5.44 9.79
N LYS A 207 -2.44 5.32 11.11
CA LYS A 207 -2.42 4.05 11.83
C LYS A 207 -3.38 4.09 13.01
N PHE A 208 -3.81 2.91 13.44
CA PHE A 208 -4.67 2.74 14.62
C PHE A 208 -3.83 2.46 15.87
N GLN A 209 -4.20 3.09 16.97
CA GLN A 209 -3.79 2.74 18.32
C GLN A 209 -5.05 2.40 19.12
N GLY A 210 -5.36 1.10 19.21
CA GLY A 210 -6.68 0.66 19.64
C GLY A 210 -7.76 1.16 18.66
N ASN A 211 -8.76 1.88 19.19
CA ASN A 211 -9.83 2.49 18.39
C ASN A 211 -9.54 3.92 17.93
N LEU A 212 -8.38 4.46 18.31
CA LEU A 212 -7.96 5.82 17.98
C LEU A 212 -7.04 5.81 16.76
N VAL A 213 -6.97 6.94 16.08
CA VAL A 213 -6.26 7.14 14.82
C VAL A 213 -5.24 8.26 14.97
N MET A 214 -4.05 8.07 14.40
CA MET A 214 -2.98 9.07 14.35
C MET A 214 -2.27 9.04 12.98
N PRO A 215 -1.53 10.09 12.58
CA PRO A 215 -0.72 10.05 11.37
C PRO A 215 0.21 8.84 11.35
N LEU A 216 0.42 8.23 10.17
CA LEU A 216 1.35 7.11 10.05
C LEU A 216 2.77 7.54 10.45
N CYS A 217 3.20 8.69 9.94
CA CYS A 217 4.51 9.29 10.16
C CYS A 217 4.45 10.82 10.13
N GLU A 218 5.53 11.47 10.60
CA GLU A 218 5.64 12.93 10.69
C GLU A 218 5.67 13.61 9.31
N LEU A 219 6.18 12.92 8.29
CA LEU A 219 6.18 13.40 6.91
C LEU A 219 4.78 13.84 6.47
N TYR A 220 3.79 12.97 6.67
CA TYR A 220 2.40 13.26 6.31
C TYR A 220 1.83 14.39 7.14
N ARG A 221 2.07 14.38 8.46
CA ARG A 221 1.62 15.46 9.35
C ARG A 221 2.13 16.81 8.85
N ARG A 222 3.44 16.97 8.67
CA ARG A 222 4.06 18.23 8.25
C ARG A 222 3.60 18.68 6.86
N TYR A 223 3.58 17.78 5.89
CA TYR A 223 3.21 18.14 4.51
C TYR A 223 1.76 18.62 4.42
N PHE A 224 0.82 17.89 5.05
CA PHE A 224 -0.60 18.22 4.99
C PHE A 224 -0.96 19.41 5.89
N SER A 225 -0.35 19.57 7.06
CA SER A 225 -0.63 20.71 7.95
C SER A 225 -0.28 22.07 7.31
N TYR A 226 0.65 22.09 6.35
CA TYR A 226 0.98 23.31 5.62
C TYR A 226 -0.06 23.67 4.53
N ARG A 227 -0.85 22.70 4.06
CA ARG A 227 -1.72 22.86 2.88
C ARG A 227 -3.22 22.81 3.18
N LEU A 228 -3.61 22.15 4.28
CA LEU A 228 -5.01 21.90 4.64
C LEU A 228 -5.45 22.72 5.84
#